data_AF-A0A971K2X2-F1
#
_entry.id   AF-A0A971K2X2-F1
#
_cell.length_a   1.000
_cell.length_b   1.000
_cell.length_c   1.000
_cell.angle_alpha   90.00
_cell.angle_beta   90.00
_cell.angle_gamma   90.00
#
_symmetry.space_group_name_H-M   'P 1'
#
loop_
_entity.id
_entity.type
_entity.pdbx_description
1 polymer ?
#
loop_
_entity_poly.entity_id
_entity_poly.type
_entity_poly.pdbx_seq_one_letter_code
_entity_poly.pdbx_strand_id
1 'polypeptide(L)'
;MKRTKKFSLFLVITLVTVFVFADTLPRHALGQVQPIIEIEEKLQGISDVEIKIMEELFTISQNIEELERHEAQTNQEIEILKSEIARLENEIAKKQTGHNEQLDVLEKFLVGYQRKGPVSFLETALKSKNLTDFIQSLNMFRELSRNSALLLDELEKSQKELALERENLTEYGKRLDESMAQLQLAIADMHRLKEEQESILDSLADSKELYQNELTNLQQMWDELKILFSEILVRFTSIFARGEFPVEALNLRLEFPRISGTIYAQTLNDVLEIQPEIPQMIFYFNPDEIIVEVPEKHLVLIGEFSITDKRILMFEVNTGSFFEMPLTESSINELFRNGPIVIDFKELMGDVVVESVEFFDGYLKFVIAPDF
;
A
#
# COMPACT_ATOMS: atom_id res chain seq x y z
N MET A 1 6.63 -43.68 -24.28
CA MET A 1 6.45 -42.57 -25.26
C MET A 1 4.99 -42.07 -25.29
N LYS A 2 4.45 -41.60 -24.15
CA LYS A 2 3.04 -41.15 -24.02
C LYS A 2 2.80 -39.99 -23.03
N ARG A 3 3.86 -39.32 -22.53
CA ARG A 3 3.75 -38.23 -21.54
C ARG A 3 3.93 -36.81 -22.10
N THR A 4 4.40 -36.66 -23.34
CA THR A 4 4.68 -35.35 -23.95
C THR A 4 3.47 -34.66 -24.58
N LYS A 5 2.33 -35.35 -24.73
CA LYS A 5 1.11 -34.74 -25.31
C LYS A 5 0.21 -33.98 -24.31
N LYS A 6 0.37 -34.18 -22.99
CA LYS A 6 -0.43 -33.44 -21.99
C LYS A 6 0.16 -32.07 -21.65
N PHE A 7 1.49 -31.93 -21.69
CA PHE A 7 2.17 -30.66 -21.43
C PHE A 7 1.97 -29.64 -22.57
N SER A 8 1.86 -30.12 -23.82
CA SER A 8 1.55 -29.27 -24.97
C SER A 8 0.11 -28.75 -24.99
N LEU A 9 -0.83 -29.39 -24.28
CA LEU A 9 -2.22 -28.92 -24.21
C LEU A 9 -2.40 -27.85 -23.14
N PHE A 10 -1.68 -27.97 -22.02
CA PHE A 10 -1.72 -26.99 -20.93
C PHE A 10 -1.05 -25.67 -21.31
N LEU A 11 0.03 -25.72 -22.12
CA LEU A 11 0.72 -24.53 -22.62
C LEU A 11 -0.06 -23.78 -23.71
N VAL A 12 -1.03 -24.43 -24.35
CA VAL A 12 -1.94 -23.80 -25.33
C VAL A 12 -3.15 -23.16 -24.62
N ILE A 13 -3.56 -23.68 -23.46
CA ILE A 13 -4.69 -23.11 -22.69
C ILE A 13 -4.25 -21.83 -21.94
N THR A 14 -3.02 -21.77 -21.43
CA THR A 14 -2.48 -20.52 -20.85
C THR A 14 -2.14 -19.45 -21.89
N LEU A 15 -1.94 -19.81 -23.16
CA LEU A 15 -1.72 -18.84 -24.23
C LEU A 15 -3.03 -18.20 -24.75
N VAL A 16 -4.18 -18.87 -24.58
CA VAL A 16 -5.49 -18.36 -25.02
C VAL A 16 -6.10 -17.40 -23.99
N THR A 17 -5.78 -17.51 -22.70
CA THR A 17 -6.21 -16.53 -21.68
C THR A 17 -5.47 -15.18 -21.76
N VAL A 18 -4.31 -15.13 -22.42
CA VAL A 18 -3.57 -13.87 -22.64
C VAL A 18 -4.04 -13.15 -23.92
N PHE A 19 -4.77 -13.82 -24.82
CA PHE A 19 -5.14 -13.24 -26.13
C PHE A 19 -6.56 -12.65 -26.21
N VAL A 20 -7.34 -12.68 -25.12
CA VAL A 20 -8.67 -12.04 -25.07
C VAL A 20 -8.60 -10.60 -24.52
N PHE A 21 -7.46 -10.16 -23.99
CA PHE A 21 -7.27 -8.82 -23.41
C PHE A 21 -6.61 -7.79 -24.35
N ALA A 22 -6.52 -8.07 -25.65
CA ALA A 22 -5.76 -7.21 -26.58
C ALA A 22 -6.61 -6.16 -27.36
N ASP A 23 -7.94 -6.13 -27.21
CA ASP A 23 -8.82 -5.22 -27.98
C ASP A 23 -9.63 -4.23 -27.12
N THR A 24 -9.37 -4.10 -25.82
CA THR A 24 -10.06 -3.11 -24.95
C THR A 24 -9.11 -2.09 -24.31
N LEU A 25 -8.00 -1.75 -24.97
CA LEU A 25 -7.25 -0.54 -24.66
C LEU A 25 -7.87 0.63 -25.42
N PRO A 26 -8.43 1.65 -24.74
CA PRO A 26 -8.81 2.88 -25.42
C PRO A 26 -7.52 3.51 -25.98
N ARG A 27 -7.41 3.55 -27.31
CA ARG A 27 -6.45 4.44 -27.94
C ARG A 27 -6.88 5.85 -27.57
N HIS A 28 -6.11 6.54 -26.73
CA HIS A 28 -6.32 7.94 -26.40
C HIS A 28 -6.40 8.76 -27.70
N ALA A 29 -7.62 9.04 -28.13
CA ALA A 29 -7.92 10.10 -29.07
C ALA A 29 -8.06 11.37 -28.24
N LEU A 30 -6.97 12.13 -28.14
CA LEU A 30 -7.03 13.53 -27.75
C LEU A 30 -7.99 14.25 -28.71
N GLY A 31 -9.10 14.77 -28.16
CA GLY A 31 -9.96 15.71 -28.84
C GLY A 31 -11.30 15.14 -29.27
N GLN A 32 -12.21 14.99 -28.32
CA GLN A 32 -13.60 15.46 -28.41
C GLN A 32 -14.15 15.48 -26.99
N VAL A 33 -14.10 16.66 -26.37
CA VAL A 33 -14.86 16.95 -25.15
C VAL A 33 -16.33 16.82 -25.54
N GLN A 34 -16.94 15.67 -25.25
CA GLN A 34 -18.40 15.62 -25.15
C GLN A 34 -18.75 16.47 -23.92
N PRO A 35 -19.61 17.49 -24.07
CA PRO A 35 -19.81 18.46 -23.01
C PRO A 35 -20.49 17.81 -21.81
N ILE A 36 -19.89 18.03 -20.64
CA ILE A 36 -20.39 17.74 -19.28
C ILE A 36 -21.88 18.13 -19.09
N ILE A 37 -22.36 19.09 -19.90
CA ILE A 37 -23.73 19.60 -19.97
C ILE A 37 -24.76 18.50 -20.26
N GLU A 38 -24.44 17.45 -21.03
CA GLU A 38 -25.46 16.48 -21.46
C GLU A 38 -25.92 15.53 -20.32
N ILE A 39 -25.08 15.33 -19.30
CA ILE A 39 -25.45 14.57 -18.09
C ILE A 39 -26.24 15.46 -17.13
N GLU A 40 -25.83 16.72 -16.95
CA GLU A 40 -26.52 17.69 -16.10
C GLU A 40 -27.94 18.01 -16.61
N GLU A 41 -28.10 18.18 -17.93
CA GLU A 41 -29.38 18.46 -18.59
C GLU A 41 -30.29 17.21 -18.67
N LYS A 42 -29.71 16.00 -18.65
CA LYS A 42 -30.49 14.74 -18.57
C LYS A 42 -30.86 14.37 -17.14
N LEU A 43 -29.98 14.56 -16.16
CA LEU A 43 -30.28 14.32 -14.73
C LEU A 43 -31.34 15.30 -14.18
N GLN A 44 -31.42 16.53 -14.69
CA GLN A 44 -32.50 17.46 -14.34
C GLN A 44 -33.87 17.10 -14.95
N GLY A 45 -33.92 16.18 -15.92
CA GLY A 45 -35.15 15.72 -16.60
C GLY A 45 -35.63 14.32 -16.19
N ILE A 46 -35.01 13.73 -15.17
CA ILE A 46 -35.10 12.33 -14.77
C ILE A 46 -35.81 12.20 -13.41
N SER A 47 -36.55 11.11 -13.22
CA SER A 47 -37.35 10.84 -12.00
C SER A 47 -36.44 10.51 -10.80
N ASP A 48 -36.83 10.85 -9.56
CA ASP A 48 -36.12 10.49 -8.32
C ASP A 48 -35.73 9.00 -8.22
N VAL A 49 -36.46 8.14 -8.94
CA VAL A 49 -36.21 6.69 -9.03
C VAL A 49 -34.96 6.37 -9.84
N GLU A 50 -34.72 7.10 -10.92
CA GLU A 50 -33.64 6.85 -11.86
C GLU A 50 -32.28 7.35 -11.31
N ILE A 51 -32.28 8.46 -10.57
CA ILE A 51 -31.10 8.94 -9.82
C ILE A 51 -30.64 7.88 -8.80
N LYS A 52 -31.56 7.31 -8.04
CA LYS A 52 -31.24 6.26 -7.06
C LYS A 52 -30.66 4.99 -7.68
N ILE A 53 -31.14 4.63 -8.88
CA ILE A 53 -30.60 3.47 -9.61
C ILE A 53 -29.17 3.77 -10.06
N MET A 54 -28.90 4.99 -10.53
CA MET A 54 -27.54 5.40 -10.88
C MET A 54 -26.60 5.42 -9.67
N GLU A 55 -27.05 5.97 -8.53
CA GLU A 55 -26.33 5.96 -7.26
C GLU A 55 -25.94 4.53 -6.83
N GLU A 56 -26.89 3.60 -6.91
CA GLU A 56 -26.68 2.20 -6.56
C GLU A 56 -25.69 1.53 -7.52
N LEU A 57 -25.86 1.70 -8.84
CA LEU A 57 -24.94 1.19 -9.85
C LEU A 57 -23.52 1.74 -9.69
N PHE A 58 -23.39 3.04 -9.40
CA PHE A 58 -22.10 3.68 -9.16
C PHE A 58 -21.47 3.21 -7.85
N THR A 59 -22.24 3.02 -6.79
CA THR A 59 -21.75 2.46 -5.52
C THR A 59 -21.24 1.04 -5.72
N ILE A 60 -21.99 0.19 -6.43
CA ILE A 60 -21.56 -1.18 -6.76
C ILE A 60 -20.28 -1.15 -7.59
N SER A 61 -20.18 -0.25 -8.57
CA SER A 61 -18.97 -0.05 -9.36
C SER A 61 -17.75 0.31 -8.50
N GLN A 62 -17.89 1.27 -7.58
CA GLN A 62 -16.82 1.67 -6.67
C GLN A 62 -16.32 0.48 -5.83
N ASN A 63 -17.25 -0.34 -5.32
CA ASN A 63 -16.92 -1.54 -4.55
C ASN A 63 -16.22 -2.62 -5.40
N ILE A 64 -16.63 -2.79 -6.67
CA ILE A 64 -15.96 -3.70 -7.60
C ILE A 64 -14.53 -3.23 -7.85
N GLU A 65 -14.33 -1.93 -8.12
CA GLU A 65 -13.00 -1.35 -8.35
C GLU A 65 -12.08 -1.56 -7.13
N GLU A 66 -12.62 -1.37 -5.92
CA GLU A 66 -11.89 -1.65 -4.68
C GLU A 66 -11.44 -3.12 -4.59
N LEU A 67 -12.36 -4.07 -4.86
CA LEU A 67 -12.04 -5.50 -4.82
C LEU A 67 -11.02 -5.89 -5.89
N GLU A 68 -11.09 -5.32 -7.10
CA GLU A 68 -10.11 -5.55 -8.17
C GLU A 68 -8.71 -5.05 -7.77
N ARG A 69 -8.62 -3.91 -7.10
CA ARG A 69 -7.34 -3.43 -6.55
C ARG A 69 -6.82 -4.33 -5.44
N HIS A 70 -7.69 -4.74 -4.51
CA HIS A 70 -7.31 -5.65 -3.43
C HIS A 70 -6.84 -7.00 -3.99
N GLU A 71 -7.49 -7.50 -5.04
CA GLU A 71 -7.09 -8.70 -5.78
C GLU A 71 -5.67 -8.55 -6.35
N ALA A 72 -5.40 -7.43 -7.04
CA ALA A 72 -4.09 -7.16 -7.63
C ALA A 72 -2.97 -7.07 -6.56
N GLN A 73 -3.22 -6.36 -5.45
CA GLN A 73 -2.27 -6.24 -4.34
C GLN A 73 -2.00 -7.58 -3.67
N THR A 74 -3.05 -8.35 -3.38
CA THR A 74 -2.94 -9.67 -2.74
C THR A 74 -2.20 -10.65 -3.64
N ASN A 75 -2.46 -10.64 -4.95
CA ASN A 75 -1.72 -11.44 -5.92
C ASN A 75 -0.22 -11.08 -5.95
N GLN A 76 0.12 -9.79 -5.87
CA GLN A 76 1.51 -9.37 -5.80
C GLN A 76 2.19 -9.85 -4.51
N GLU A 77 1.52 -9.73 -3.36
CA GLU A 77 2.04 -10.24 -2.08
C GLU A 77 2.26 -11.77 -2.14
N ILE A 78 1.32 -12.52 -2.70
CA ILE A 78 1.43 -13.96 -2.89
C ILE A 78 2.66 -14.33 -3.70
N GLU A 79 2.93 -13.63 -4.81
CA GLU A 79 4.10 -13.92 -5.65
C GLU A 79 5.42 -13.59 -4.94
N ILE A 80 5.46 -12.51 -4.15
CA ILE A 80 6.61 -12.18 -3.30
C ILE A 80 6.84 -13.27 -2.25
N LEU A 81 5.78 -13.71 -1.56
CA LEU A 81 5.85 -14.77 -0.55
C LEU A 81 6.32 -16.10 -1.16
N LYS A 82 5.80 -16.50 -2.32
CA LYS A 82 6.25 -17.71 -3.02
C LYS A 82 7.74 -17.65 -3.39
N SER A 83 8.19 -16.49 -3.87
CA SER A 83 9.61 -16.28 -4.21
C SER A 83 10.50 -16.42 -2.97
N GLU A 84 10.09 -15.82 -1.86
CA GLU A 84 10.82 -15.84 -0.61
C GLU A 84 10.85 -17.24 0.03
N ILE A 85 9.73 -17.97 -0.03
CA ILE A 85 9.65 -19.39 0.37
C ILE A 85 10.64 -20.22 -0.46
N ALA A 86 10.62 -20.10 -1.79
CA ALA A 86 11.52 -20.85 -2.66
C ALA A 86 13.00 -20.53 -2.41
N ARG A 87 13.31 -19.27 -2.10
CA ARG A 87 14.66 -18.84 -1.70
C ARG A 87 15.07 -19.51 -0.38
N LEU A 88 14.22 -19.44 0.63
CA LEU A 88 14.48 -20.00 1.96
C LEU A 88 14.61 -21.53 1.93
N GLU A 89 13.77 -22.22 1.15
CA GLU A 89 13.88 -23.67 0.92
C GLU A 89 15.25 -24.06 0.33
N ASN A 90 15.75 -23.27 -0.63
CA ASN A 90 17.06 -23.49 -1.24
C ASN A 90 18.20 -23.27 -0.24
N GLU A 91 18.11 -22.21 0.56
CA GLU A 91 19.07 -21.89 1.62
C GLU A 91 19.13 -23.00 2.69
N ILE A 92 17.96 -23.44 3.17
CA ILE A 92 17.84 -24.58 4.10
C ILE A 92 18.45 -25.84 3.49
N ALA A 93 18.16 -26.15 2.22
CA ALA A 93 18.69 -27.34 1.56
C ALA A 93 20.23 -27.32 1.46
N LYS A 94 20.82 -26.16 1.14
CA LYS A 94 22.27 -25.95 1.11
C LYS A 94 22.88 -26.09 2.50
N LYS A 95 22.33 -25.40 3.50
CA LYS A 95 22.80 -25.48 4.90
C LYS A 95 22.69 -26.89 5.46
N GLN A 96 21.60 -27.60 5.17
CA GLN A 96 21.41 -28.99 5.60
C GLN A 96 22.44 -29.92 4.95
N THR A 97 22.78 -29.70 3.67
CA THR A 97 23.82 -30.49 2.99
C THR A 97 25.19 -30.28 3.65
N GLY A 98 25.59 -29.02 3.87
CA GLY A 98 26.85 -28.70 4.55
C GLY A 98 26.90 -29.23 5.99
N HIS A 99 25.80 -29.11 6.73
CA HIS A 99 25.67 -29.70 8.08
C HIS A 99 25.87 -31.22 8.07
N ASN A 100 25.23 -31.92 7.12
CA ASN A 100 25.35 -33.38 7.00
C ASN A 100 26.78 -33.81 6.63
N GLU A 101 27.48 -33.06 5.76
CA GLU A 101 28.88 -33.31 5.42
C GLU A 101 29.80 -33.14 6.65
N GLN A 102 29.62 -32.07 7.42
CA GLN A 102 30.35 -31.84 8.67
C GLN A 102 30.10 -32.94 9.71
N LEU A 103 28.85 -33.41 9.80
CA LEU A 103 28.45 -34.47 10.71
C LEU A 103 29.08 -35.82 10.34
N ASP A 104 29.14 -36.17 9.04
CA ASP A 104 29.83 -37.37 8.55
C ASP A 104 31.35 -37.33 8.82
N VAL A 105 31.99 -36.16 8.66
CA VAL A 105 33.41 -35.99 9.00
C VAL A 105 33.64 -36.23 10.50
N LEU A 106 32.79 -35.65 11.35
CA LEU A 106 32.88 -35.84 12.80
C LEU A 106 32.62 -37.30 13.19
N GLU A 107 31.63 -37.96 12.58
CA GLU A 107 31.34 -39.38 12.82
C GLU A 107 32.55 -40.26 12.50
N LYS A 108 33.15 -40.10 11.30
CA LYS A 108 34.35 -40.84 10.90
C LYS A 108 35.51 -40.62 11.87
N PHE A 109 35.69 -39.39 12.34
CA PHE A 109 36.70 -39.07 13.34
C PHE A 109 36.44 -39.78 14.68
N LEU A 110 35.21 -39.71 15.21
CA LEU A 110 34.83 -40.34 16.48
C LEU A 110 34.92 -41.87 16.43
N VAL A 111 34.47 -42.50 15.34
CA VAL A 111 34.61 -43.95 15.13
C VAL A 111 36.08 -44.35 15.07
N GLY A 112 36.90 -43.57 14.36
CA GLY A 112 38.35 -43.80 14.29
C GLY A 112 39.03 -43.66 15.66
N TYR A 113 38.65 -42.64 16.42
CA TYR A 113 39.13 -42.39 17.78
C TYR A 113 38.76 -43.55 18.72
N GLN A 114 37.50 -43.99 18.71
CA GLN A 114 36.99 -45.09 19.53
C GLN A 114 37.69 -46.42 19.21
N ARG A 115 37.86 -46.74 17.90
CA ARG A 115 38.50 -48.00 17.47
C ARG A 115 39.98 -48.10 17.86
N LYS A 116 40.70 -46.97 17.88
CA LYS A 116 42.12 -46.94 18.29
C LYS A 116 42.29 -46.94 19.81
N GLY A 117 41.26 -46.51 20.55
CA GLY A 117 41.28 -46.42 22.00
C GLY A 117 42.09 -45.22 22.52
N PRO A 118 41.75 -44.66 23.70
CA PRO A 118 42.38 -43.45 24.24
C PRO A 118 43.88 -43.61 24.54
N VAL A 119 44.33 -44.85 24.77
CA VAL A 119 45.74 -45.17 25.08
C VAL A 119 46.63 -45.09 23.83
N SER A 120 46.09 -45.32 22.62
CA SER A 120 46.88 -45.41 21.39
C SER A 120 47.59 -44.10 21.04
N PHE A 121 46.98 -42.93 21.27
CA PHE A 121 47.60 -41.65 20.95
C PHE A 121 48.75 -41.29 21.89
N LEU A 122 48.57 -41.55 23.19
CA LEU A 122 49.63 -41.41 24.19
C LEU A 122 50.75 -42.41 23.93
N GLU A 123 50.41 -43.64 23.56
CA GLU A 123 51.37 -44.67 23.19
C GLU A 123 52.15 -44.29 21.92
N THR A 124 51.51 -43.71 20.90
CA THR A 124 52.18 -43.20 19.71
C THR A 124 53.14 -42.05 20.05
N ALA A 125 52.74 -41.11 20.91
CA ALA A 125 53.64 -40.06 21.39
C ALA A 125 54.83 -40.66 22.15
N LEU A 126 54.59 -41.56 23.11
CA LEU A 126 55.62 -42.21 23.93
C LEU A 126 56.60 -43.11 23.14
N LYS A 127 56.19 -43.62 21.97
CA LYS A 127 57.04 -44.41 21.05
C LYS A 127 57.87 -43.56 20.08
N SER A 128 57.81 -42.23 20.17
CA SER A 128 58.57 -41.30 19.32
C SER A 128 60.10 -41.48 19.45
N LYS A 129 60.85 -41.25 18.36
CA LYS A 129 62.30 -41.55 18.28
C LYS A 129 63.17 -40.48 18.93
N ASN A 130 62.66 -39.25 19.05
CA ASN A 130 63.36 -38.10 19.62
C ASN A 130 62.34 -37.08 20.19
N LEU A 131 62.82 -36.11 20.97
CA LEU A 131 61.99 -35.09 21.63
C LEU A 131 61.18 -34.24 20.64
N THR A 132 61.71 -33.99 19.44
CA THR A 132 61.01 -33.22 18.40
C THR A 132 59.78 -33.98 17.90
N ASP A 133 59.91 -35.28 17.62
CA ASP A 133 58.82 -36.16 17.18
C ASP A 133 57.72 -36.28 18.25
N PHE A 134 58.12 -36.32 19.54
CA PHE A 134 57.21 -36.33 20.68
C PHE A 134 56.34 -35.05 20.72
N ILE A 135 56.99 -33.89 20.67
CA ILE A 135 56.33 -32.58 20.75
C ILE A 135 55.39 -32.37 19.55
N GLN A 136 55.81 -32.78 18.35
CA GLN A 136 54.96 -32.71 17.15
C GLN A 136 53.70 -33.57 17.28
N SER A 137 53.83 -34.81 17.77
CA SER A 137 52.69 -35.71 17.96
C SER A 137 51.69 -35.16 19.00
N LEU A 138 52.20 -34.57 20.09
CA LEU A 138 51.39 -33.93 21.13
C LEU A 138 50.65 -32.70 20.59
N ASN A 139 51.34 -31.87 19.80
CA ASN A 139 50.75 -30.68 19.16
C ASN A 139 49.66 -31.06 18.16
N MET A 140 49.89 -32.07 17.32
CA MET A 140 48.87 -32.60 16.40
C MET A 140 47.63 -33.08 17.15
N PHE A 141 47.80 -33.79 18.26
CA PHE A 141 46.66 -34.23 19.07
C PHE A 141 45.89 -33.06 19.68
N ARG A 142 46.59 -32.06 20.21
CA ARG A 142 45.98 -30.84 20.75
C ARG A 142 45.21 -30.08 19.67
N GLU A 143 45.77 -29.95 18.48
CA GLU A 143 45.11 -29.32 17.34
C GLU A 143 43.87 -30.09 16.89
N LEU A 144 43.97 -31.42 16.76
CA LEU A 144 42.83 -32.29 16.44
C LEU A 144 41.70 -32.13 17.46
N SER A 145 42.02 -32.22 18.76
CA SER A 145 41.02 -32.05 19.82
C SER A 145 40.36 -30.67 19.80
N ARG A 146 41.15 -29.61 19.57
CA ARG A 146 40.61 -28.25 19.44
C ARG A 146 39.70 -28.12 18.22
N ASN A 147 40.11 -28.64 17.07
CA ASN A 147 39.33 -28.56 15.84
C ASN A 147 38.04 -29.38 15.93
N SER A 148 38.05 -30.54 16.59
CA SER A 148 36.83 -31.31 16.85
C SER A 148 35.83 -30.57 17.76
N ALA A 149 36.32 -29.86 18.78
CA ALA A 149 35.47 -29.04 19.64
C ALA A 149 34.86 -27.85 18.86
N LEU A 150 35.64 -27.21 17.98
CA LEU A 150 35.14 -26.16 17.09
C LEU A 150 34.08 -26.70 16.10
N LEU A 151 34.31 -27.87 15.51
CA LEU A 151 33.36 -28.51 14.59
C LEU A 151 32.04 -28.86 15.29
N LEU A 152 32.10 -29.33 16.53
CA LEU A 152 30.90 -29.59 17.35
C LEU A 152 30.09 -28.31 17.63
N ASP A 153 30.76 -27.21 18.01
CA ASP A 153 30.12 -25.92 18.25
C ASP A 153 29.49 -25.35 16.96
N GLU A 154 30.18 -25.49 15.82
CA GLU A 154 29.66 -25.11 14.51
C GLU A 154 28.42 -25.93 14.10
N LEU A 155 28.45 -27.25 14.32
CA LEU A 155 27.31 -28.14 14.08
C LEU A 155 26.10 -27.75 14.95
N GLU A 156 26.31 -27.47 16.24
CA GLU A 156 25.23 -27.06 17.14
C GLU A 156 24.61 -25.72 16.71
N LYS A 157 25.44 -24.74 16.33
CA LYS A 157 24.97 -23.46 15.79
C LYS A 157 24.19 -23.65 14.50
N SER A 158 24.75 -24.40 13.55
CA SER A 158 24.10 -24.72 12.27
C SER A 158 22.75 -25.41 12.48
N GLN A 159 22.65 -26.33 13.44
CA GLN A 159 21.39 -27.01 13.76
C GLN A 159 20.33 -26.04 14.31
N LYS A 160 20.72 -25.11 15.18
CA LYS A 160 19.81 -24.08 15.71
C LYS A 160 19.33 -23.13 14.63
N GLU A 161 20.24 -22.67 13.75
CA GLU A 161 19.87 -21.83 12.60
C GLU A 161 18.90 -22.55 11.66
N LEU A 162 19.18 -23.81 11.30
CA LEU A 162 18.28 -24.63 10.47
C LEU A 162 16.90 -24.82 11.10
N ALA A 163 16.81 -24.93 12.43
CA ALA A 163 15.53 -25.03 13.12
C ALA A 163 14.73 -23.72 13.01
N LEU A 164 15.39 -22.57 13.24
CA LEU A 164 14.77 -21.25 13.10
C LEU A 164 14.29 -20.99 11.67
N GLU A 165 15.11 -21.31 10.67
CA GLU A 165 14.75 -21.14 9.27
C GLU A 165 13.54 -22.00 8.87
N ARG A 166 13.44 -23.23 9.39
CA ARG A 166 12.28 -24.10 9.16
C ARG A 166 11.00 -23.57 9.83
N GLU A 167 11.14 -22.96 11.00
CA GLU A 167 10.03 -22.30 11.68
C GLU A 167 9.52 -21.11 10.85
N ASN A 168 10.44 -20.25 10.39
CA ASN A 168 10.11 -19.14 9.49
C ASN A 168 9.45 -19.62 8.19
N LEU A 169 9.96 -20.70 7.59
CA LEU A 169 9.37 -21.30 6.40
C LEU A 169 7.93 -21.76 6.64
N THR A 170 7.66 -22.36 7.80
CA THR A 170 6.32 -22.80 8.18
C THR A 170 5.39 -21.61 8.35
N GLU A 171 5.87 -20.52 8.95
CA GLU A 171 5.09 -19.30 9.14
C GLU A 171 4.78 -18.59 7.82
N TYR A 172 5.76 -18.50 6.91
CA TYR A 172 5.53 -18.00 5.55
C TYR A 172 4.53 -18.88 4.78
N GLY A 173 4.58 -20.20 4.95
CA GLY A 173 3.59 -21.11 4.38
C GLY A 173 2.16 -20.82 4.86
N LYS A 174 1.97 -20.60 6.17
CA LYS A 174 0.65 -20.23 6.71
C LYS A 174 0.15 -18.90 6.16
N ARG A 175 1.01 -17.88 6.15
CA ARG A 175 0.65 -16.56 5.59
C ARG A 175 0.25 -16.66 4.12
N LEU A 176 0.95 -17.48 3.34
CA LEU A 176 0.59 -17.74 1.94
C LEU A 176 -0.80 -18.38 1.83
N ASP A 177 -1.10 -19.39 2.64
CA ASP A 177 -2.41 -20.05 2.65
C ASP A 177 -3.53 -19.07 3.05
N GLU A 178 -3.29 -18.22 4.05
CA GLU A 178 -4.21 -17.16 4.50
C GLU A 178 -4.48 -16.13 3.40
N SER A 179 -3.44 -15.61 2.75
CA SER A 179 -3.59 -14.68 1.62
C SER A 179 -4.34 -15.30 0.44
N MET A 180 -4.08 -16.58 0.13
CA MET A 180 -4.80 -17.30 -0.92
C MET A 180 -6.29 -17.48 -0.59
N ALA A 181 -6.63 -17.72 0.68
CA ALA A 181 -8.02 -17.84 1.12
C ALA A 181 -8.74 -16.48 1.06
N GLN A 182 -8.09 -15.40 1.50
CA GLN A 182 -8.63 -14.03 1.39
C GLN A 182 -8.89 -13.64 -0.06
N LEU A 183 -7.96 -13.95 -0.96
CA LEU A 183 -8.11 -13.71 -2.40
C LEU A 183 -9.35 -14.43 -2.97
N GLN A 184 -9.58 -15.70 -2.59
CA GLN A 184 -10.75 -16.45 -3.05
C GLN A 184 -12.07 -15.83 -2.59
N LEU A 185 -12.11 -15.33 -1.35
CA LEU A 185 -13.28 -14.62 -0.82
C LEU A 185 -13.53 -13.32 -1.58
N ALA A 186 -12.49 -12.51 -1.80
CA ALA A 186 -12.59 -11.27 -2.55
C ALA A 186 -13.11 -11.48 -3.99
N ILE A 187 -12.60 -12.52 -4.68
CA ILE A 187 -13.07 -12.89 -6.03
C ILE A 187 -14.54 -13.32 -6.00
N ALA A 188 -14.96 -14.11 -5.00
CA ALA A 188 -16.35 -14.53 -4.88
C ALA A 188 -17.29 -13.33 -4.63
N ASP A 189 -16.90 -12.40 -3.76
CA ASP A 189 -17.66 -11.18 -3.49
C ASP A 189 -17.72 -10.26 -4.71
N MET A 190 -16.62 -10.13 -5.46
CA MET A 190 -16.60 -9.38 -6.71
C MET A 190 -17.56 -9.99 -7.75
N HIS A 191 -17.59 -11.32 -7.90
CA HIS A 191 -18.54 -11.98 -8.79
C HIS A 191 -19.98 -11.73 -8.37
N ARG A 192 -20.28 -11.80 -7.06
CA ARG A 192 -21.61 -11.50 -6.52
C ARG A 192 -22.05 -10.07 -6.85
N LEU A 193 -21.16 -9.08 -6.68
CA LEU A 193 -21.45 -7.68 -7.01
C LEU A 193 -21.66 -7.46 -8.51
N LYS A 194 -20.88 -8.15 -9.37
CA LYS A 194 -21.08 -8.12 -10.83
C LYS A 194 -22.43 -8.70 -11.24
N GLU A 195 -22.86 -9.80 -10.60
CA GLU A 195 -24.19 -10.38 -10.82
C GLU A 195 -25.32 -9.44 -10.33
N GLU A 196 -25.13 -8.78 -9.19
CA GLU A 196 -26.06 -7.78 -8.65
C GLU A 196 -26.22 -6.58 -9.61
N GLN A 197 -25.11 -6.04 -10.10
CA GLN A 197 -25.11 -4.97 -11.10
C GLN A 197 -25.85 -5.37 -12.38
N GLU A 198 -25.56 -6.56 -12.92
CA GLU A 198 -26.22 -7.07 -14.13
C GLU A 198 -27.73 -7.29 -13.89
N SER A 199 -28.12 -7.76 -12.71
CA SER A 199 -29.54 -7.93 -12.34
C SER A 199 -30.27 -6.59 -12.29
N ILE A 200 -29.64 -5.53 -11.79
CA ILE A 200 -30.22 -4.17 -11.79
C ILE A 200 -30.37 -3.71 -13.23
N LEU A 201 -29.33 -3.83 -14.05
CA LEU A 201 -29.36 -3.44 -15.46
C LEU A 201 -30.40 -4.22 -16.28
N ASP A 202 -30.58 -5.52 -16.05
CA ASP A 202 -31.59 -6.34 -16.71
C ASP A 202 -33.02 -5.96 -16.30
N SER A 203 -33.22 -5.49 -15.06
CA SER A 203 -34.52 -5.01 -14.59
C SER A 203 -35.00 -3.75 -15.34
N LEU A 204 -34.06 -3.01 -15.94
CA LEU A 204 -34.30 -1.78 -16.70
C LEU A 204 -34.67 -2.03 -18.17
N ALA A 205 -34.65 -3.28 -18.63
CA ALA A 205 -35.07 -3.73 -19.95
C ALA A 205 -34.59 -2.82 -21.11
N ASP A 206 -35.49 -2.03 -21.70
CA ASP A 206 -35.22 -1.16 -22.86
C ASP A 206 -34.28 0.02 -22.55
N SER A 207 -34.08 0.34 -21.27
CA SER A 207 -33.18 1.42 -20.83
C SER A 207 -31.79 0.93 -20.39
N LYS A 208 -31.55 -0.40 -20.38
CA LYS A 208 -30.27 -1.01 -19.98
C LYS A 208 -29.05 -0.38 -20.65
N GLU A 209 -29.09 -0.23 -21.98
CA GLU A 209 -27.97 0.32 -22.76
C GLU A 209 -27.67 1.79 -22.40
N LEU A 210 -28.70 2.57 -22.07
CA LEU A 210 -28.55 3.96 -21.64
C LEU A 210 -27.81 4.03 -20.30
N TYR A 211 -28.30 3.31 -19.28
CA TYR A 211 -27.67 3.30 -17.95
C TYR A 211 -26.27 2.71 -17.97
N GLN A 212 -26.03 1.68 -18.78
CA GLN A 212 -24.69 1.11 -18.94
C GLN A 212 -23.71 2.12 -19.55
N ASN A 213 -24.13 2.88 -20.57
CA ASN A 213 -23.30 3.92 -21.17
C ASN A 213 -23.04 5.08 -20.21
N GLU A 214 -24.06 5.52 -19.46
CA GLU A 214 -23.93 6.58 -18.45
C GLU A 214 -22.99 6.16 -17.31
N LEU A 215 -23.15 4.94 -16.77
CA LEU A 215 -22.25 4.39 -15.76
C LEU A 215 -20.80 4.32 -16.27
N THR A 216 -20.60 3.85 -17.50
CA THR A 216 -19.26 3.78 -18.12
C THR A 216 -18.62 5.17 -18.23
N ASN A 217 -19.39 6.16 -18.69
CA ASN A 217 -18.90 7.52 -18.83
C ASN A 217 -18.55 8.13 -17.47
N LEU A 218 -19.38 7.86 -16.47
CA LEU A 218 -19.18 8.33 -15.10
C LEU A 218 -17.94 7.70 -14.44
N GLN A 219 -17.70 6.40 -14.66
CA GLN A 219 -16.47 5.72 -14.25
C GLN A 219 -15.23 6.38 -14.90
N GLN A 220 -15.28 6.69 -16.19
CA GLN A 220 -14.17 7.37 -16.88
C GLN A 220 -13.92 8.77 -16.28
N MET A 221 -14.97 9.55 -16.03
CA MET A 221 -14.84 10.87 -15.41
C MET A 221 -14.29 10.78 -13.98
N TRP A 222 -14.68 9.75 -13.24
CA TRP A 222 -14.13 9.45 -11.92
C TRP A 222 -12.63 9.11 -12.00
N ASP A 223 -12.21 8.28 -12.96
CA ASP A 223 -10.80 7.95 -13.19
C ASP A 223 -9.96 9.20 -13.53
N GLU A 224 -10.47 10.06 -14.40
CA GLU A 224 -9.83 11.32 -14.74
C GLU A 224 -9.75 12.27 -13.53
N LEU A 225 -10.81 12.31 -12.71
CA LEU A 225 -10.84 13.10 -11.48
C LEU A 225 -9.80 12.60 -10.47
N LYS A 226 -9.65 11.28 -10.26
CA LYS A 226 -8.63 10.73 -9.34
C LYS A 226 -7.22 11.20 -9.68
N ILE A 227 -6.88 11.20 -10.98
CA ILE A 227 -5.59 11.68 -11.48
C ILE A 227 -5.45 13.18 -11.26
N LEU A 228 -6.46 13.96 -11.66
CA LEU A 228 -6.44 15.40 -11.52
C LEU A 228 -6.35 15.83 -10.05
N PHE A 229 -7.17 15.26 -9.18
CA PHE A 229 -7.21 15.58 -7.76
C PHE A 229 -5.88 15.27 -7.08
N SER A 230 -5.21 14.18 -7.47
CA SER A 230 -3.85 13.89 -7.05
C SER A 230 -2.85 15.01 -7.39
N GLU A 231 -3.01 15.68 -8.54
CA GLU A 231 -2.19 16.84 -8.91
C GLU A 231 -2.57 18.09 -8.12
N ILE A 232 -3.87 18.28 -7.83
CA ILE A 232 -4.37 19.37 -6.97
C ILE A 232 -3.70 19.29 -5.59
N LEU A 233 -3.63 18.10 -4.97
CA LEU A 233 -3.05 17.89 -3.64
C LEU A 233 -1.57 18.27 -3.56
N VAL A 234 -0.78 17.84 -4.55
CA VAL A 234 0.65 18.17 -4.64
C VAL A 234 0.85 19.68 -4.76
N ARG A 235 0.01 20.33 -5.58
CA ARG A 235 0.10 21.78 -5.79
C ARG A 235 -0.38 22.57 -4.58
N PHE A 236 -1.48 22.17 -3.95
CA PHE A 236 -2.00 22.79 -2.73
C PHE A 236 -0.92 22.86 -1.65
N THR A 237 -0.28 21.73 -1.36
CA THR A 237 0.79 21.64 -0.35
C THR A 237 1.95 22.58 -0.69
N SER A 238 2.26 22.74 -1.98
CA SER A 238 3.37 23.60 -2.42
C SER A 238 3.11 25.11 -2.33
N ILE A 239 1.85 25.55 -2.23
CA ILE A 239 1.49 26.98 -2.07
C ILE A 239 2.13 27.55 -0.80
N PHE A 240 2.03 26.81 0.30
CA PHE A 240 2.58 27.21 1.59
C PHE A 240 4.12 27.20 1.56
N ALA A 241 4.72 26.15 1.01
CA ALA A 241 6.18 26.02 0.89
C ALA A 241 6.83 27.09 -0.02
N ARG A 242 6.09 27.56 -1.05
CA ARG A 242 6.56 28.64 -1.93
C ARG A 242 6.33 30.04 -1.37
N GLY A 243 5.67 30.17 -0.21
CA GLY A 243 5.32 31.46 0.38
C GLY A 243 4.30 32.25 -0.44
N GLU A 244 3.45 31.55 -1.21
CA GLU A 244 2.39 32.18 -2.03
C GLU A 244 1.18 32.60 -1.18
N PHE A 245 1.06 32.06 0.05
CA PHE A 245 0.04 32.46 0.99
C PHE A 245 0.41 33.80 1.68
N PRO A 246 -0.45 34.83 1.63
CA PRO A 246 -0.14 36.14 2.20
C PRO A 246 -0.19 36.10 3.73
N VAL A 247 0.99 36.14 4.39
CA VAL A 247 1.11 36.16 5.86
C VAL A 247 0.34 37.32 6.51
N GLU A 248 0.22 38.44 5.81
CA GLU A 248 -0.55 39.62 6.27
C GLU A 248 -2.05 39.31 6.46
N ALA A 249 -2.58 38.33 5.74
CA ALA A 249 -3.99 37.91 5.85
C ALA A 249 -4.29 37.10 7.13
N LEU A 250 -3.26 36.65 7.85
CA LEU A 250 -3.41 35.87 9.09
C LEU A 250 -3.94 36.69 10.29
N ASN A 251 -4.09 38.02 10.15
CA ASN A 251 -4.63 38.92 11.17
C ASN A 251 -4.06 38.67 12.58
N LEU A 252 -2.73 38.51 12.66
CA LEU A 252 -2.04 38.10 13.87
C LEU A 252 -2.21 39.11 15.01
N ARG A 253 -2.47 38.59 16.22
CA ARG A 253 -2.55 39.34 17.48
C ARG A 253 -1.63 38.71 18.50
N LEU A 254 -0.80 39.56 19.13
CA LEU A 254 0.10 39.11 20.19
C LEU A 254 -0.67 39.04 21.52
N GLU A 255 -0.80 37.83 22.05
CA GLU A 255 -1.37 37.50 23.36
C GLU A 255 -0.28 36.89 24.24
N PHE A 256 0.77 37.67 24.52
CA PHE A 256 2.04 37.19 25.06
C PHE A 256 1.85 36.19 26.24
N PRO A 257 2.52 35.02 26.19
CA PRO A 257 3.53 34.61 25.21
C PRO A 257 2.97 34.00 23.91
N ARG A 258 1.64 33.94 23.74
CA ARG A 258 0.96 33.31 22.60
C ARG A 258 0.71 34.30 21.47
N ILE A 259 0.46 33.76 20.29
CA ILE A 259 0.01 34.50 19.12
C ILE A 259 -1.32 33.88 18.70
N SER A 260 -2.34 34.71 18.51
CA SER A 260 -3.60 34.29 17.90
C SER A 260 -3.71 34.85 16.49
N GLY A 261 -4.40 34.15 15.61
CA GLY A 261 -4.63 34.59 14.24
C GLY A 261 -5.89 33.99 13.65
N THR A 262 -6.25 34.45 12.45
CA THR A 262 -7.41 33.97 11.73
C THR A 262 -7.08 33.73 10.26
N ILE A 263 -7.52 32.61 9.71
CA ILE A 263 -7.46 32.33 8.28
C ILE A 263 -8.89 32.34 7.75
N TYR A 264 -9.17 33.28 6.84
CA TYR A 264 -10.47 33.34 6.16
C TYR A 264 -10.49 32.35 5.00
N ALA A 265 -11.60 31.64 4.82
CA ALA A 265 -11.80 30.74 3.69
C ALA A 265 -11.63 31.50 2.35
N GLN A 266 -12.14 32.74 2.28
CA GLN A 266 -11.97 33.60 1.11
C GLN A 266 -10.49 33.81 0.74
N THR A 267 -9.60 34.01 1.72
CA THR A 267 -8.16 34.17 1.45
C THR A 267 -7.57 32.91 0.82
N LEU A 268 -7.98 31.73 1.29
CA LEU A 268 -7.53 30.47 0.71
C LEU A 268 -8.06 30.30 -0.71
N ASN A 269 -9.33 30.62 -0.94
CA ASN A 269 -9.98 30.55 -2.25
C ASN A 269 -9.34 31.51 -3.26
N ASP A 270 -9.04 32.75 -2.85
CA ASP A 270 -8.37 33.75 -3.70
C ASP A 270 -6.97 33.26 -4.13
N VAL A 271 -6.22 32.63 -3.22
CA VAL A 271 -4.88 32.08 -3.53
C VAL A 271 -4.96 30.91 -4.51
N LEU A 272 -6.02 30.10 -4.42
CA LEU A 272 -6.25 28.96 -5.32
C LEU A 272 -6.75 29.40 -6.70
N GLU A 273 -7.60 30.43 -6.78
CA GLU A 273 -8.15 30.95 -8.05
C GLU A 273 -7.06 31.49 -8.98
N ILE A 274 -5.97 32.02 -8.41
CA ILE A 274 -4.85 32.59 -9.18
C ILE A 274 -4.00 31.49 -9.85
N GLN A 275 -4.21 30.21 -9.52
CA GLN A 275 -3.43 29.08 -10.04
C GLN A 275 -4.05 28.54 -11.35
N PRO A 276 -3.51 28.88 -12.54
CA PRO A 276 -4.15 28.57 -13.83
C PRO A 276 -4.16 27.07 -14.19
N GLU A 277 -3.48 26.24 -13.39
CA GLU A 277 -3.27 24.81 -13.65
C GLU A 277 -4.10 23.91 -12.70
N ILE A 278 -4.95 24.49 -11.86
CA ILE A 278 -5.81 23.76 -10.91
C ILE A 278 -7.27 24.09 -11.26
N PRO A 279 -8.17 23.10 -11.40
CA PRO A 279 -9.60 23.40 -11.47
C PRO A 279 -10.03 24.15 -10.21
N GLN A 280 -11.05 24.99 -10.33
CA GLN A 280 -11.51 25.81 -9.20
C GLN A 280 -11.83 24.93 -8.00
N MET A 281 -11.10 25.13 -6.90
CA MET A 281 -11.28 24.43 -5.63
C MET A 281 -11.68 25.45 -4.58
N ILE A 282 -12.82 25.24 -3.93
CA ILE A 282 -13.44 26.20 -3.02
C ILE A 282 -13.57 25.57 -1.64
N PHE A 283 -13.01 26.24 -0.64
CA PHE A 283 -13.17 25.90 0.77
C PHE A 283 -14.30 26.72 1.38
N TYR A 284 -15.13 26.03 2.16
CA TYR A 284 -16.12 26.64 3.05
C TYR A 284 -15.83 26.18 4.47
N PHE A 285 -15.68 27.15 5.37
CA PHE A 285 -15.47 26.88 6.78
C PHE A 285 -16.80 27.09 7.51
N ASN A 286 -17.33 26.02 8.09
CA ASN A 286 -18.47 26.07 9.00
C ASN A 286 -18.02 25.67 10.41
N PRO A 287 -18.81 25.98 11.45
CA PRO A 287 -18.45 25.62 12.83
C PRO A 287 -18.32 24.11 13.08
N ASP A 288 -19.13 23.30 12.39
CA ASP A 288 -19.24 21.86 12.63
C ASP A 288 -18.49 21.02 11.58
N GLU A 289 -18.31 21.55 10.37
CA GLU A 289 -17.72 20.82 9.24
C GLU A 289 -17.03 21.76 8.26
N ILE A 290 -16.13 21.20 7.48
CA ILE A 290 -15.38 21.88 6.43
C ILE A 290 -15.77 21.23 5.12
N ILE A 291 -16.21 22.07 4.18
CA ILE A 291 -16.64 21.63 2.85
C ILE A 291 -15.59 22.07 1.84
N VAL A 292 -15.17 21.14 1.00
CA VAL A 292 -14.26 21.36 -0.10
C VAL A 292 -14.97 20.97 -1.38
N GLU A 293 -15.20 21.95 -2.25
CA GLU A 293 -15.87 21.73 -3.54
C GLU A 293 -14.89 21.91 -4.69
N VAL A 294 -15.04 21.07 -5.71
CA VAL A 294 -14.45 21.30 -7.05
C VAL A 294 -15.62 21.39 -8.02
N PRO A 295 -16.24 22.58 -8.19
CA PRO A 295 -17.53 22.71 -8.86
C PRO A 295 -17.54 22.20 -10.30
N GLU A 296 -16.48 22.51 -11.07
CA GLU A 296 -16.33 22.04 -12.47
C GLU A 296 -16.27 20.52 -12.62
N LYS A 297 -15.99 19.81 -11.51
CA LYS A 297 -15.88 18.36 -11.45
C LYS A 297 -16.99 17.72 -10.63
N HIS A 298 -17.97 18.50 -10.17
CA HIS A 298 -19.09 18.04 -9.32
C HIS A 298 -18.63 17.20 -8.12
N LEU A 299 -17.45 17.52 -7.57
CA LEU A 299 -16.89 16.85 -6.39
C LEU A 299 -17.16 17.72 -5.16
N VAL A 300 -17.70 17.10 -4.11
CA VAL A 300 -17.87 17.72 -2.80
C VAL A 300 -17.28 16.77 -1.76
N LEU A 301 -16.41 17.30 -0.90
CA LEU A 301 -15.82 16.57 0.22
C LEU A 301 -16.17 17.30 1.51
N ILE A 302 -16.61 16.56 2.50
CA ILE A 302 -17.02 17.09 3.80
C ILE A 302 -16.20 16.39 4.87
N GLY A 303 -15.59 17.18 5.74
CA GLY A 303 -14.67 16.67 6.76
C GLY A 303 -14.40 17.67 7.86
N GLU A 304 -13.37 17.38 8.63
CA GLU A 304 -12.87 18.25 9.69
C GLU A 304 -11.36 18.41 9.59
N PHE A 305 -10.84 19.44 10.24
CA PHE A 305 -9.41 19.67 10.33
C PHE A 305 -8.91 19.26 11.71
N SER A 306 -7.96 18.33 11.75
CA SER A 306 -7.33 17.83 12.98
C SER A 306 -5.89 18.35 13.12
N ILE A 307 -5.45 18.56 14.35
CA ILE A 307 -4.06 18.98 14.63
C ILE A 307 -3.19 17.73 14.75
N THR A 308 -2.24 17.59 13.83
CA THR A 308 -1.25 16.50 13.78
C THR A 308 0.16 17.06 14.06
N ASP A 309 0.97 16.30 14.80
CA ASP A 309 2.35 16.66 15.17
C ASP A 309 2.50 18.04 15.86
N LYS A 310 1.41 18.56 16.43
CA LYS A 310 1.30 19.88 17.07
C LYS A 310 1.65 21.07 16.15
N ARG A 311 1.67 20.87 14.83
CA ARG A 311 2.18 21.84 13.86
C ARG A 311 1.40 21.86 12.55
N ILE A 312 0.80 20.72 12.21
CA ILE A 312 0.11 20.50 10.95
C ILE A 312 -1.38 20.48 11.23
N LEU A 313 -2.14 21.21 10.42
CA LEU A 313 -3.59 21.06 10.36
C LEU A 313 -3.91 20.17 9.15
N MET A 314 -4.45 18.98 9.39
CA MET A 314 -4.72 17.97 8.39
C MET A 314 -6.22 17.85 8.15
N PHE A 315 -6.65 17.89 6.89
CA PHE A 315 -8.05 17.70 6.54
C PHE A 315 -8.36 16.21 6.53
N GLU A 316 -9.26 15.78 7.40
CA GLU A 316 -9.79 14.43 7.50
C GLU A 316 -11.19 14.43 6.88
N VAL A 317 -11.36 13.68 5.79
CA VAL A 317 -12.63 13.62 5.06
C VAL A 317 -13.51 12.52 5.66
N ASN A 318 -14.75 12.88 5.98
CA ASN A 318 -15.72 11.97 6.58
C ASN A 318 -16.68 11.42 5.52
N THR A 319 -17.12 12.29 4.61
CA THR A 319 -18.03 11.93 3.52
C THR A 319 -17.68 12.72 2.26
N GLY A 320 -18.15 12.24 1.12
CA GLY A 320 -17.99 12.95 -0.14
C GLY A 320 -19.03 12.51 -1.16
N SER A 321 -19.23 13.33 -2.17
CA SER A 321 -20.10 13.04 -3.30
C SER A 321 -19.47 13.44 -4.62
N PHE A 322 -19.78 12.68 -5.66
CA PHE A 322 -19.41 12.95 -7.04
C PHE A 322 -20.68 12.93 -7.89
N PHE A 323 -21.00 14.04 -8.57
CA PHE A 323 -22.30 14.23 -9.23
C PHE A 323 -23.49 13.97 -8.29
N GLU A 324 -23.43 14.52 -7.07
CA GLU A 324 -24.40 14.31 -5.98
C GLU A 324 -24.53 12.87 -5.46
N MET A 325 -23.87 11.90 -6.09
CA MET A 325 -23.88 10.51 -5.66
C MET A 325 -22.81 10.26 -4.58
N PRO A 326 -23.11 9.46 -3.54
CA PRO A 326 -22.19 9.24 -2.44
C PRO A 326 -20.94 8.46 -2.87
N LEU A 327 -19.79 8.88 -2.33
CA LEU A 327 -18.53 8.18 -2.47
C LEU A 327 -18.35 7.18 -1.32
N THR A 328 -17.79 6.00 -1.64
CA THR A 328 -17.39 5.04 -0.61
C THR A 328 -16.12 5.51 0.09
N GLU A 329 -15.86 5.01 1.31
CA GLU A 329 -14.64 5.32 2.05
C GLU A 329 -13.37 4.99 1.24
N SER A 330 -13.38 3.86 0.52
CA SER A 330 -12.28 3.44 -0.36
C SER A 330 -12.05 4.42 -1.52
N SER A 331 -13.12 4.91 -2.15
CA SER A 331 -13.05 5.93 -3.20
C SER A 331 -12.50 7.25 -2.68
N ILE A 332 -12.90 7.67 -1.47
CA ILE A 332 -12.35 8.87 -0.81
C ILE A 332 -10.85 8.66 -0.55
N ASN A 333 -10.47 7.54 0.08
CA ASN A 333 -9.06 7.23 0.37
C ASN A 333 -8.19 7.21 -0.90
N GLU A 334 -8.77 6.78 -2.04
CA GLU A 334 -8.09 6.78 -3.32
C GLU A 334 -7.77 8.19 -3.84
N LEU A 335 -8.66 9.17 -3.64
CA LEU A 335 -8.39 10.56 -3.99
C LEU A 335 -7.14 11.11 -3.27
N PHE A 336 -6.89 10.66 -2.05
CA PHE A 336 -5.79 11.13 -1.20
C PHE A 336 -4.52 10.26 -1.26
N ARG A 337 -4.36 9.40 -2.27
CA ARG A 337 -3.17 8.53 -2.41
C ARG A 337 -1.84 9.29 -2.42
N ASN A 338 -1.82 10.53 -2.91
CA ASN A 338 -0.62 11.36 -2.98
C ASN A 338 -0.44 12.30 -1.78
N GLY A 339 -1.19 12.07 -0.71
CA GLY A 339 -1.07 12.78 0.55
C GLY A 339 -2.34 13.59 0.89
N PRO A 340 -2.54 13.92 2.17
CA PRO A 340 -3.69 14.68 2.61
C PRO A 340 -3.58 16.18 2.27
N ILE A 341 -4.70 16.90 2.35
CA ILE A 341 -4.70 18.37 2.37
C ILE A 341 -4.16 18.81 3.73
N VAL A 342 -3.04 19.53 3.73
CA VAL A 342 -2.37 19.97 4.95
C VAL A 342 -2.03 21.44 4.91
N ILE A 343 -2.17 22.10 6.06
CA ILE A 343 -1.67 23.43 6.32
C ILE A 343 -0.55 23.30 7.37
N ASP A 344 0.69 23.47 6.93
CA ASP A 344 1.86 23.43 7.82
C ASP A 344 2.13 24.83 8.40
N PHE A 345 1.90 25.00 9.70
CA PHE A 345 2.15 26.26 10.39
C PHE A 345 3.64 26.62 10.44
N LYS A 346 4.53 25.63 10.28
CA LYS A 346 5.97 25.86 10.19
C LYS A 346 6.35 26.62 8.92
N GLU A 347 5.77 26.23 7.80
CA GLU A 347 5.99 26.91 6.51
C GLU A 347 5.34 28.30 6.50
N LEU A 348 4.25 28.49 7.24
CA LEU A 348 3.56 29.79 7.36
C LEU A 348 4.26 30.79 8.29
N MET A 349 4.77 30.33 9.45
CA MET A 349 5.19 31.23 10.55
C MET A 349 6.50 30.83 11.25
N GLY A 350 7.21 29.80 10.76
CA GLY A 350 8.45 29.31 11.35
C GLY A 350 8.22 28.35 12.52
N ASP A 351 9.21 28.18 13.40
CA ASP A 351 9.15 27.18 14.48
C ASP A 351 8.11 27.57 15.56
N VAL A 352 6.89 27.04 15.41
CA VAL A 352 5.73 27.28 16.29
C VAL A 352 5.02 25.97 16.64
N VAL A 353 4.26 25.99 17.72
CA VAL A 353 3.38 24.91 18.19
C VAL A 353 1.94 25.40 18.14
N VAL A 354 1.06 24.66 17.46
CA VAL A 354 -0.39 24.90 17.42
C VAL A 354 -1.02 24.36 18.71
N GLU A 355 -1.56 25.27 19.53
CA GLU A 355 -2.24 24.91 20.78
C GLU A 355 -3.73 24.60 20.56
N SER A 356 -4.39 25.35 19.67
CA SER A 356 -5.82 25.16 19.38
C SER A 356 -6.22 25.75 18.03
N VAL A 357 -7.22 25.15 17.41
CA VAL A 357 -7.92 25.68 16.22
C VAL A 357 -9.42 25.59 16.46
N GLU A 358 -10.14 26.68 16.18
CA GLU A 358 -11.60 26.80 16.29
C GLU A 358 -12.15 27.26 14.94
N PHE A 359 -13.25 26.63 14.48
CA PHE A 359 -13.88 26.96 13.20
C PHE A 359 -15.13 27.80 13.41
N PHE A 360 -15.32 28.78 12.52
CA PHE A 360 -16.47 29.67 12.47
C PHE A 360 -16.93 29.79 11.02
N ASP A 361 -18.13 30.33 10.83
CA ASP A 361 -18.65 30.65 9.51
C ASP A 361 -17.70 31.60 8.76
N GLY A 362 -17.06 31.07 7.71
CA GLY A 362 -16.14 31.77 6.81
C GLY A 362 -14.70 31.92 7.27
N TYR A 363 -14.32 31.51 8.49
CA TYR A 363 -12.94 31.61 8.98
C TYR A 363 -12.60 30.59 10.07
N LEU A 364 -11.32 30.21 10.16
CA LEU A 364 -10.78 29.51 11.32
C LEU A 364 -9.94 30.47 12.17
N LYS A 365 -9.96 30.25 13.47
CA LYS A 365 -9.12 30.95 14.45
C LYS A 365 -8.12 29.96 15.03
N PHE A 366 -6.85 30.34 15.09
CA PHE A 366 -5.80 29.52 15.67
C PHE A 366 -5.10 30.23 16.81
N VAL A 367 -4.51 29.44 17.71
CA VAL A 367 -3.61 29.91 18.77
C VAL A 367 -2.33 29.10 18.68
N ILE A 368 -1.20 29.81 18.60
CA ILE A 368 0.14 29.22 18.55
C ILE A 368 1.02 29.75 19.68
N ALA A 369 2.01 28.95 20.05
CA ALA A 369 3.11 29.32 20.93
C ALA A 369 4.46 29.13 20.22
N PRO A 370 5.50 29.91 20.53
CA PRO A 370 6.84 29.66 20.01
C PRO A 370 7.36 28.30 20.51
N ASP A 371 7.98 27.53 19.62
CA ASP A 371 8.66 26.29 19.99
C ASP A 371 10.10 26.62 20.40
N PHE A 372 10.41 26.53 21.71
CA PHE A 372 11.70 26.95 22.29
C PHE A 372 12.67 25.80 22.53
#